data_AF-A0A4R9GKT7-F1
#
_entry.id   AF-A0A4R9GKT7-F1
#
_cell.length_a   1.000
_cell.length_b   1.000
_cell.length_c   1.000
_cell.angle_alpha   90.00
_cell.angle_beta   90.00
_cell.angle_gamma   90.00
#
_symmetry.space_group_name_H-M   'P 1'
#
loop_
_entity.id
_entity.type
_entity.pdbx_description
1 polymer ?
#
loop_
_entity_poly.entity_id
_entity_poly.type
_entity_poly.pdbx_seq_one_letter_code
_entity_poly.pdbx_strand_id
1 'polypeptide(L)'
;MVSLGAKSRLRIHAYLGILSVLLLTAKAVLSVLPGFGLGEALPLSIGRLGGIFGALAFLSGGGLGKFLSDQRSKTAEIHMILMLAGLALQVSSLAEEHPHPLAVFASWIGLAAMGIGWIYGRRIFDRTKIRFPWESREK
;
A
#
# COMPACT_ATOMS: atom_id res chain seq x y z
N MET A 1 17.03 -16.81 -12.93
CA MET A 1 16.13 -15.77 -12.39
C MET A 1 14.79 -15.87 -13.12
N VAL A 2 13.72 -16.27 -12.44
CA VAL A 2 12.39 -16.36 -13.05
C VAL A 2 11.88 -14.94 -13.27
N SER A 3 11.87 -14.48 -14.54
CA SER A 3 11.29 -13.18 -14.90
C SER A 3 9.78 -13.27 -14.77
N LEU A 4 9.23 -12.74 -13.67
CA LEU A 4 7.79 -12.61 -13.50
C LEU A 4 7.24 -11.62 -14.53
N GLY A 5 6.33 -12.08 -15.39
CA GLY A 5 5.62 -11.21 -16.33
C GLY A 5 4.87 -10.07 -15.62
N ALA A 6 4.70 -8.93 -16.30
CA ALA A 6 4.13 -7.72 -15.68
C ALA A 6 2.74 -7.95 -15.05
N LYS A 7 1.92 -8.84 -15.62
CA LYS A 7 0.61 -9.22 -15.08
C LYS A 7 0.69 -9.94 -13.73
N SER A 8 1.71 -10.76 -13.51
CA SER A 8 1.91 -11.44 -12.23
C SER A 8 2.49 -10.48 -11.19
N ARG A 9 3.44 -9.63 -11.58
CA ARG A 9 3.94 -8.56 -10.72
C ARG A 9 2.85 -7.61 -10.26
N LEU A 10 1.94 -7.22 -11.16
CA LEU A 10 0.78 -6.39 -10.86
C LEU A 10 -0.12 -7.03 -9.80
N ARG A 11 -0.42 -8.33 -9.94
CA ARG A 11 -1.25 -9.07 -8.98
C ARG A 11 -0.59 -9.18 -7.62
N ILE A 12 0.71 -9.49 -7.58
CA ILE A 12 1.49 -9.55 -6.34
C ILE A 12 1.48 -8.18 -5.65
N HIS A 13 1.79 -7.11 -6.37
CA HIS A 13 1.72 -5.75 -5.84
C HIS A 13 0.34 -5.42 -5.25
N ALA A 14 -0.73 -5.72 -6.00
CA ALA A 14 -2.09 -5.46 -5.54
C ALA A 14 -2.42 -6.24 -4.26
N TYR A 15 -2.11 -7.54 -4.20
CA TYR A 15 -2.39 -8.35 -3.00
C TYR A 15 -1.59 -7.89 -1.79
N LEU A 16 -0.29 -7.61 -1.96
CA LEU A 16 0.55 -7.08 -0.89
C LEU A 16 0.03 -5.72 -0.40
N GLY A 17 -0.38 -4.84 -1.31
CA GLY A 17 -0.93 -3.53 -0.99
C GLY A 17 -2.28 -3.61 -0.25
N ILE A 18 -3.20 -4.48 -0.71
CA ILE A 18 -4.48 -4.73 -0.03
C ILE A 18 -4.21 -5.23 1.39
N LEU A 19 -3.37 -6.24 1.52
CA LEU A 19 -3.08 -6.85 2.82
C LEU A 19 -2.44 -5.84 3.77
N SER A 20 -1.52 -5.02 3.27
CA SER A 20 -0.93 -3.91 4.03
C SER A 20 -1.98 -2.94 4.57
N VAL A 21 -2.85 -2.42 3.71
CA VAL A 21 -3.90 -1.44 4.10
C VAL A 21 -4.87 -2.07 5.10
N LEU A 22 -5.30 -3.31 4.88
CA LEU A 22 -6.21 -4.01 5.79
C LEU A 22 -5.58 -4.20 7.17
N LEU A 23 -4.33 -4.64 7.25
CA LEU A 23 -3.63 -4.85 8.53
C LEU A 23 -3.38 -3.53 9.26
N LEU A 24 -2.96 -2.47 8.56
CA LEU A 24 -2.74 -1.16 9.18
C LEU A 24 -4.06 -0.54 9.67
N THR A 25 -5.15 -0.73 8.92
CA THR A 25 -6.49 -0.30 9.34
C THR A 25 -6.96 -1.12 10.54
N ALA A 26 -6.74 -2.45 10.53
CA ALA A 26 -7.06 -3.32 11.65
C ALA A 26 -6.30 -2.91 12.91
N LYS A 27 -5.01 -2.58 12.81
CA LYS A 27 -4.22 -2.02 13.91
C LYS A 27 -4.89 -0.76 14.47
N ALA A 28 -5.22 0.21 13.62
CA ALA A 28 -5.84 1.46 14.07
C ALA A 28 -7.20 1.24 14.76
N VAL A 29 -8.05 0.37 14.21
CA VAL A 29 -9.34 0.03 14.80
C VAL A 29 -9.17 -0.66 16.15
N LEU A 30 -8.29 -1.66 16.24
CA LEU A 30 -8.04 -2.39 17.48
C LEU A 30 -7.40 -1.50 18.55
N SER A 31 -6.54 -0.55 18.18
CA SER A 31 -5.94 0.41 19.11
C SER A 31 -6.94 1.41 19.73
N VAL A 32 -8.12 1.59 19.12
CA VAL A 32 -9.18 2.50 19.64
C VAL A 32 -10.30 1.75 20.35
N LEU A 33 -10.29 0.41 20.32
CA LEU A 33 -11.30 -0.44 20.95
C LEU A 33 -10.70 -1.16 22.17
N PRO A 34 -10.51 -0.47 23.32
CA PRO A 34 -9.90 -1.05 24.53
C PRO A 34 -10.73 -2.18 25.16
N GLY A 35 -11.97 -2.40 24.70
CA GLY A 35 -12.91 -3.35 25.31
C GLY A 35 -12.74 -4.83 24.90
N PHE A 36 -11.85 -5.17 23.97
CA PHE A 36 -11.73 -6.57 23.50
C PHE A 36 -10.79 -7.45 24.33
N GLY A 37 -10.11 -6.90 25.36
CA GLY A 37 -9.14 -7.67 26.17
C GLY A 37 -7.92 -8.16 25.39
N LEU A 38 -7.73 -7.65 24.17
CA LEU A 38 -6.58 -7.92 23.33
C LEU A 38 -5.47 -6.95 23.76
N GLY A 39 -4.45 -7.45 24.47
CA GLY A 39 -3.33 -6.62 24.91
C GLY A 39 -2.64 -5.89 23.75
N GLU A 40 -1.90 -4.82 24.07
CA GLU A 40 -1.31 -3.89 23.08
C GLU A 40 -0.34 -4.55 22.07
N ALA A 41 0.19 -5.72 22.41
CA ALA A 41 1.08 -6.50 21.54
C ALA A 41 0.42 -6.97 20.24
N LEU A 42 -0.90 -7.29 20.26
CA LEU A 42 -1.58 -7.81 19.07
C LEU A 42 -1.82 -6.73 18.01
N PRO A 43 -2.42 -5.56 18.32
CA PRO A 43 -2.53 -4.46 17.37
C PRO A 43 -1.18 -4.07 16.77
N LEU A 44 -0.13 -4.01 17.62
CA LEU A 44 1.21 -3.66 17.18
C LEU A 44 1.81 -4.69 16.21
N SER A 45 1.68 -5.99 16.51
CA SER A 45 2.15 -7.07 15.63
C SER A 45 1.44 -7.05 14.27
N ILE A 46 0.11 -6.85 14.29
CA ILE A 46 -0.70 -6.68 13.08
C ILE A 46 -0.20 -5.48 12.27
N GLY A 47 0.01 -4.34 12.92
CA GLY A 47 0.51 -3.13 12.28
C GLY A 47 1.89 -3.31 11.65
N ARG A 48 2.82 -3.97 12.34
CA ARG A 48 4.18 -4.27 11.85
C ARG A 48 4.14 -5.17 10.62
N LEU A 49 3.31 -6.22 10.63
CA LEU A 49 3.06 -7.05 9.44
C LEU A 49 2.49 -6.21 8.30
N GLY A 50 1.52 -5.34 8.59
CA GLY A 50 0.97 -4.40 7.61
C GLY A 50 2.04 -3.49 7.00
N GLY A 51 2.97 -2.99 7.82
CA GLY A 51 4.12 -2.20 7.38
C GLY A 51 5.06 -2.98 6.45
N ILE A 52 5.41 -4.21 6.81
CA ILE A 52 6.24 -5.11 6.00
C ILE A 52 5.58 -5.38 4.64
N PHE A 53 4.29 -5.74 4.62
CA PHE A 53 3.55 -5.93 3.37
C PHE A 53 3.49 -4.65 2.53
N GLY A 54 3.41 -3.49 3.16
CA GLY A 54 3.43 -2.19 2.48
C GLY A 54 4.77 -1.95 1.77
N ALA A 55 5.89 -2.23 2.45
CA ALA A 55 7.21 -2.14 1.86
C ALA A 55 7.38 -3.11 0.68
N LEU A 56 6.92 -4.36 0.83
CA LEU A 56 6.93 -5.35 -0.26
C LEU A 56 6.04 -4.93 -1.43
N ALA A 57 4.88 -4.32 -1.16
CA ALA A 57 4.00 -3.77 -2.18
C ALA A 57 4.71 -2.66 -2.96
N PHE A 58 5.38 -1.73 -2.28
CA PHE A 58 6.15 -0.67 -2.93
C PHE A 58 7.23 -1.23 -3.85
N LEU A 59 8.05 -2.18 -3.36
CA LEU A 59 9.12 -2.80 -4.13
C LEU A 59 8.59 -3.57 -5.36
N SER A 60 7.48 -4.30 -5.20
CA SER A 60 6.88 -5.06 -6.30
C SER A 60 6.21 -4.15 -7.35
N GLY A 61 5.69 -2.99 -6.93
CA GLY A 61 5.04 -1.98 -7.79
C GLY A 61 6.01 -1.14 -8.63
N GLY A 62 7.27 -1.06 -8.22
CA GLY A 62 8.31 -0.29 -8.89
C GLY A 62 8.45 -0.63 -10.39
N GLY A 63 8.42 0.40 -11.24
CA GLY A 63 8.60 0.24 -12.68
C GLY A 63 7.42 -0.34 -13.44
N LEU A 64 6.24 -0.50 -12.81
CA LEU A 64 5.00 -0.86 -13.53
C LEU A 64 4.45 0.30 -14.39
N GLY A 65 4.80 1.55 -14.05
CA GLY A 65 4.36 2.75 -14.77
C GLY A 65 4.72 2.76 -16.25
N LYS A 66 5.85 2.15 -16.64
CA LYS A 66 6.31 2.09 -18.04
C LYS A 66 5.39 1.29 -18.97
N PHE A 67 4.47 0.50 -18.42
CA PHE A 67 3.49 -0.28 -19.19
C PHE A 67 2.14 0.43 -19.30
N LEU A 68 2.04 1.66 -18.80
CA LEU A 68 0.84 2.48 -18.81
C LEU A 68 0.98 3.62 -19.81
N SER A 69 -0.14 4.20 -20.24
CA SER A 69 -0.11 5.47 -20.98
C SER A 69 0.35 6.61 -20.07
N ASP A 70 0.85 7.71 -20.65
CA ASP A 70 1.39 8.86 -19.89
C ASP A 70 0.47 9.37 -18.79
N GLN A 71 -0.82 9.56 -19.10
CA GLN A 71 -1.81 10.02 -18.11
C GLN A 71 -1.99 9.02 -16.96
N ARG A 72 -1.95 7.71 -17.25
CA ARG A 72 -2.05 6.66 -16.24
C ARG A 72 -0.75 6.49 -15.47
N SER A 73 0.40 6.72 -16.09
CA SER A 73 1.70 6.75 -15.41
C SER A 73 1.74 7.87 -14.38
N LYS A 74 1.31 9.09 -14.73
CA LYS A 74 1.16 10.21 -13.79
C LYS A 74 0.23 9.88 -12.62
N THR A 75 -0.89 9.20 -12.91
CA THR A 75 -1.83 8.73 -11.88
C THR A 75 -1.17 7.68 -10.96
N ALA A 76 -0.35 6.79 -11.53
CA ALA A 76 0.40 5.77 -10.79
C ALA A 76 1.49 6.37 -9.91
N GLU A 77 2.15 7.44 -10.36
CA GLU A 77 3.10 8.20 -9.55
C GLU A 77 2.42 8.84 -8.35
N ILE A 78 1.27 9.50 -8.54
CA ILE A 78 0.48 10.06 -7.42
C ILE A 78 0.06 8.97 -6.44
N HIS A 79 -0.45 7.83 -6.94
CA HIS A 79 -0.75 6.66 -6.11
C HIS A 79 0.47 6.22 -5.30
N MET A 80 1.62 6.04 -5.93
CA MET A 80 2.85 5.60 -5.25
C MET A 80 3.31 6.58 -4.19
N ILE A 81 3.30 7.89 -4.49
CA ILE A 81 3.70 8.94 -3.54
C ILE A 81 2.80 8.90 -2.30
N LEU A 82 1.47 8.86 -2.50
CA LEU A 82 0.51 8.82 -1.40
C LEU A 82 0.64 7.54 -0.56
N MET A 83 0.81 6.39 -1.21
CA MET A 83 0.98 5.11 -0.50
C MET A 83 2.30 5.08 0.28
N LEU A 84 3.40 5.57 -0.29
CA LEU A 84 4.70 5.59 0.37
C LEU A 84 4.73 6.60 1.53
N ALA A 85 4.21 7.81 1.32
CA ALA A 85 4.09 8.82 2.37
C ALA A 85 3.19 8.31 3.51
N GLY A 86 2.06 7.70 3.16
CA GLY A 86 1.15 7.12 4.13
C GLY A 86 1.79 6.01 4.96
N LEU A 87 2.57 5.13 4.31
CA LEU A 87 3.35 4.08 4.97
C LEU A 87 4.47 4.64 5.86
N ALA A 88 5.20 5.65 5.40
CA ALA A 88 6.27 6.30 6.17
C ALA A 88 5.73 6.91 7.47
N LEU A 89 4.55 7.52 7.41
CA LEU A 89 3.86 8.07 8.59
C LEU A 89 3.37 6.99 9.58
N GLN A 90 3.30 5.72 9.17
CA GLN A 90 3.01 4.63 10.10
C GLN A 90 4.20 4.29 11.00
N VAL A 91 5.44 4.46 10.50
CA VAL A 91 6.67 3.89 11.07
C VAL A 91 6.81 4.23 12.55
N SER A 92 6.66 5.51 12.92
CA SER A 92 6.78 5.95 14.31
C SER A 92 5.76 5.29 15.24
N SER A 93 4.54 5.01 14.75
CA SER A 93 3.51 4.33 15.55
C SER A 93 3.66 2.80 15.62
N LEU A 94 4.60 2.25 14.85
CA LEU A 94 4.89 0.81 14.78
C LEU A 94 6.20 0.45 15.49
N ALA A 95 7.07 1.44 15.74
CA ALA A 95 8.36 1.26 16.39
C ALA A 95 8.20 0.95 17.88
N GLU A 96 7.27 1.64 18.55
CA GLU A 96 7.10 1.60 20.01
C GLU A 96 5.77 0.96 20.40
N GLU A 97 5.73 0.35 21.59
CA GLU A 97 4.49 -0.22 22.17
C GLU A 97 3.53 0.87 22.64
N HIS A 98 4.07 1.92 23.28
CA HIS A 98 3.32 3.08 23.73
C HIS A 98 3.76 4.33 22.95
N PRO A 99 3.35 4.48 21.68
CA PRO A 99 3.79 5.58 20.85
C PRO A 99 3.29 6.92 21.39
N HIS A 100 4.14 7.94 21.28
CA HIS A 100 3.76 9.32 21.61
C HIS A 100 2.48 9.74 20.85
N PRO A 101 1.58 10.56 21.44
CA PRO A 101 0.33 10.96 20.77
C PRO A 101 0.51 11.56 19.37
N LEU A 102 1.61 12.28 19.13
CA LEU A 102 1.95 12.80 17.79
C LEU A 102 2.24 11.69 16.77
N ALA A 103 2.87 10.58 17.19
CA ALA A 103 3.10 9.43 16.32
C ALA A 103 1.78 8.70 15.98
N VAL A 104 0.85 8.62 16.94
CA VAL A 104 -0.51 8.11 16.69
C VAL A 104 -1.24 9.03 15.71
N PHE A 105 -1.20 10.33 15.92
CA PHE A 105 -1.81 11.31 15.02
C PHE A 105 -1.23 11.24 13.59
N ALA A 106 0.10 11.16 13.47
CA ALA A 106 0.78 10.96 12.20
C ALA A 106 0.31 9.68 11.49
N SER A 107 0.10 8.58 12.25
CA SER A 107 -0.42 7.33 11.69
C SER A 107 -1.84 7.44 11.13
N TRP A 108 -2.71 8.27 11.73
CA TRP A 108 -4.04 8.55 11.19
C TRP A 108 -3.98 9.35 9.90
N ILE A 109 -3.13 10.38 9.84
CA ILE A 109 -2.85 11.11 8.58
C ILE A 109 -2.31 10.14 7.53
N GLY A 110 -1.40 9.25 7.93
CA GLY A 110 -0.83 8.24 7.05
C GLY A 110 -1.91 7.31 6.48
N LEU A 111 -2.83 6.83 7.31
CA LEU A 111 -3.97 6.00 6.87
C LEU A 111 -4.88 6.75 5.90
N ALA A 112 -5.17 8.03 6.17
CA ALA A 112 -5.94 8.86 5.25
C ALA A 112 -5.23 9.01 3.90
N ALA A 113 -3.92 9.26 3.90
CA ALA A 113 -3.11 9.34 2.69
C ALA A 113 -3.12 8.01 1.90
N MET A 114 -3.00 6.87 2.59
CA MET A 114 -3.12 5.55 1.96
C MET A 114 -4.51 5.31 1.38
N GLY A 115 -5.59 5.77 2.06
CA GLY A 115 -6.95 5.70 1.54
C GLY A 115 -7.13 6.50 0.25
N ILE A 116 -6.58 7.72 0.18
CA ILE A 116 -6.59 8.53 -1.05
C ILE A 116 -5.74 7.84 -2.12
N GLY A 117 -4.53 7.39 -1.78
CA GLY A 117 -3.64 6.66 -2.68
C GLY A 117 -4.34 5.44 -3.28
N TRP A 118 -5.06 4.67 -2.47
CA TRP A 118 -5.84 3.51 -2.89
C TRP A 118 -6.90 3.87 -3.95
N ILE A 119 -7.62 4.98 -3.78
CA ILE A 119 -8.61 5.49 -4.76
C ILE A 119 -7.92 5.77 -6.11
N TYR A 120 -6.76 6.43 -6.10
CA TYR A 120 -5.96 6.63 -7.33
C TYR A 120 -5.51 5.29 -7.93
N GLY A 121 -5.12 4.33 -7.09
CA GLY A 121 -4.78 2.96 -7.48
C GLY A 121 -5.89 2.26 -8.26
N ARG A 122 -7.13 2.32 -7.76
CA ARG A 122 -8.32 1.74 -8.41
C ARG A 122 -8.55 2.29 -9.81
N ARG A 123 -8.35 3.61 -10.00
CA ARG A 123 -8.51 4.26 -11.33
C ARG A 123 -7.50 3.74 -12.37
N ILE A 124 -6.33 3.28 -11.93
CA ILE A 124 -5.31 2.68 -12.80
C ILE A 124 -5.74 1.27 -13.21
N PHE A 125 -6.16 0.45 -12.23
CA PHE A 125 -6.40 -0.98 -12.44
C PHE A 125 -7.78 -1.33 -13.01
N ASP A 126 -8.82 -0.55 -12.74
CA ASP A 126 -10.18 -0.82 -13.25
C ASP A 126 -10.28 -0.69 -14.78
N ARG A 127 -9.28 -0.10 -15.44
CA ARG A 127 -9.26 0.09 -16.89
C ARG A 127 -8.06 -0.54 -17.59
N THR A 128 -7.24 -1.33 -16.90
CA THR A 128 -6.10 -2.03 -17.51
C THR A 128 -6.53 -3.32 -18.18
N LYS A 129 -6.87 -3.25 -19.47
CA LYS A 129 -6.33 -4.23 -20.42
C LYS A 129 -4.84 -3.88 -20.54
N ILE A 130 -3.97 -4.61 -19.84
CA ILE A 130 -2.51 -4.41 -19.97
C ILE A 130 -2.20 -4.64 -21.44
N ARG A 131 -1.94 -3.56 -22.18
CA ARG A 131 -1.59 -3.62 -23.59
C ARG A 131 -0.08 -3.69 -23.64
N PHE A 132 0.46 -4.84 -24.02
CA PHE A 132 1.90 -5.02 -24.00
C PHE A 132 2.52 -4.37 -25.25
N PRO A 133 3.73 -3.77 -25.16
CA PRO A 133 4.37 -3.14 -26.32
C PRO A 133 4.62 -4.08 -27.51
N TRP A 134 4.59 -5.40 -27.30
CA TRP A 134 4.70 -6.40 -28.36
C TRP A 134 3.36 -6.77 -29.00
N GLU A 135 2.21 -6.46 -28.37
CA GLU A 135 0.87 -6.65 -28.95
C GLU A 135 0.51 -5.56 -29.98
N SER A 136 1.30 -4.49 -30.07
CA SER A 136 1.12 -3.43 -31.08
C SER A 136 1.96 -3.61 -32.34
N ARG A 137 2.69 -4.73 -32.49
CA ARG A 137 3.45 -5.07 -33.71
C ARG A 137 2.72 -6.05 -34.64
N GLU A 138 1.46 -6.35 -34.36
CA GLU A 138 0.56 -6.99 -35.31
C GLU A 138 -0.42 -5.95 -35.83
N LYS A 139 0.00 -5.15 -36.81
CA LYS A 139 -0.83 -4.60 -37.88
C LYS A 139 0.07 -4.19 -39.03
#